data_AF-A0A7C4MDV2-F1
#
_entry.id   AF-A0A7C4MDV2-F1
#
_cell.length_a   1.000
_cell.length_b   1.000
_cell.length_c   1.000
_cell.angle_alpha   90.00
_cell.angle_beta   90.00
_cell.angle_gamma   90.00
#
_symmetry.space_group_name_H-M   'P 1'
#
loop_
_entity.id
_entity.type
_entity.pdbx_description
1 polymer ?
#
loop_
_entity_poly.entity_id
_entity_poly.type
_entity_poly.pdbx_seq_one_letter_code
_entity_poly.pdbx_strand_id
1 'polypeptide(L)'
;CITALYEAAKKGHHLSHIARFTLTTFLVNIGMPTEKIIDIFRASSDFNERMTRYQVEHIAGERGSRTRYKPPKCETLQTHGICISPDSLCKGKLHHPLTYYQKKLKDFK
;
A
#
# COMPACT_ATOMS: atom_id res chain seq x y z
N CYS A 1 6.50 -6.69 -3.85
CA CYS A 1 5.13 -6.76 -3.29
C CYS A 1 4.30 -5.52 -3.65
N ILE A 2 4.68 -4.30 -3.24
CA ILE A 2 3.87 -3.08 -3.48
C ILE A 2 3.55 -2.85 -4.97
N THR A 3 4.53 -2.97 -5.86
CA THR A 3 4.30 -2.83 -7.31
C THR A 3 3.23 -3.80 -7.82
N ALA A 4 3.25 -5.05 -7.36
CA ALA A 4 2.25 -6.04 -7.74
C ALA A 4 0.85 -5.67 -7.21
N LEU A 5 0.75 -5.16 -5.97
CA LEU A 5 -0.52 -4.67 -5.41
C LEU A 5 -1.07 -3.49 -6.21
N TYR A 6 -0.21 -2.54 -6.57
CA TYR A 6 -0.58 -1.36 -7.34
C TYR A 6 -1.12 -1.74 -8.73
N GLU A 7 -0.42 -2.63 -9.43
CA GLU A 7 -0.86 -3.13 -10.74
C GLU A 7 -2.16 -3.93 -10.65
N ALA A 8 -2.31 -4.78 -9.63
CA ALA A 8 -3.53 -5.52 -9.39
C ALA A 8 -4.72 -4.58 -9.11
N ALA A 9 -4.54 -3.56 -8.26
CA ALA A 9 -5.57 -2.57 -7.97
C ALA A 9 -6.02 -1.82 -9.24
N LYS A 10 -5.05 -1.33 -10.04
CA LYS A 10 -5.34 -0.60 -11.29
C LYS A 10 -6.07 -1.44 -12.32
N LYS A 11 -5.81 -2.75 -12.37
CA LYS A 11 -6.50 -3.69 -13.27
C LYS A 11 -7.86 -4.13 -12.73
N GLY A 12 -8.29 -3.63 -11.57
CA GLY A 12 -9.54 -4.05 -10.94
C GLY A 12 -9.50 -5.48 -10.40
N HIS A 13 -8.31 -6.07 -10.24
CA HIS A 13 -8.19 -7.40 -9.65
C HIS A 13 -8.59 -7.35 -8.18
N HIS A 14 -9.17 -8.45 -7.71
CA HIS A 14 -9.55 -8.58 -6.31
C HIS A 14 -8.32 -8.45 -5.39
N LEU A 15 -8.43 -7.57 -4.40
CA LEU A 15 -7.46 -7.39 -3.33
C LEU A 15 -8.11 -7.68 -1.99
N SER A 16 -7.46 -8.52 -1.18
CA SER A 16 -7.86 -8.76 0.20
C SER A 16 -7.80 -7.47 1.03
N HIS A 17 -8.50 -7.44 2.18
CA HIS A 17 -8.50 -6.29 3.07
C HIS A 17 -7.09 -5.86 3.49
N ILE A 18 -6.23 -6.83 3.86
CA ILE A 18 -4.84 -6.57 4.24
C ILE A 18 -4.00 -6.05 3.06
N ALA A 19 -4.27 -6.49 1.83
CA ALA A 19 -3.62 -5.99 0.63
C ALA A 19 -4.00 -4.53 0.34
N ARG A 20 -5.30 -4.20 0.41
CA ARG A 20 -5.79 -2.82 0.26
C ARG A 20 -5.18 -1.91 1.32
N PHE A 21 -5.23 -2.32 2.58
CA PHE A 21 -4.64 -1.58 3.69
C PHE A 21 -3.14 -1.34 3.49
N THR A 22 -2.39 -2.37 3.10
CA THR A 22 -0.95 -2.27 2.83
C THR A 22 -0.65 -1.28 1.70
N LEU A 23 -1.38 -1.36 0.58
CA LEU A 23 -1.19 -0.45 -0.55
C LEU A 23 -1.50 0.99 -0.15
N THR A 24 -2.66 1.23 0.47
CA THR A 24 -3.09 2.57 0.87
C THR A 24 -2.13 3.20 1.88
N THR A 25 -1.79 2.49 2.95
CA THR A 25 -0.85 2.99 3.96
C THR A 25 0.53 3.29 3.36
N PHE A 26 1.03 2.43 2.46
CA PHE A 26 2.29 2.70 1.78
C PHE A 26 2.24 3.97 0.93
N LEU A 27 1.23 4.11 0.07
CA LEU A 27 1.07 5.26 -0.83
C LEU A 27 0.91 6.58 -0.08
N VAL A 28 0.13 6.59 1.00
CA VAL A 28 0.00 7.74 1.92
C VAL A 28 1.35 8.15 2.51
N ASN A 29 2.17 7.19 2.93
CA ASN A 29 3.45 7.47 3.60
C ASN A 29 4.54 7.94 2.62
N ILE A 30 4.44 7.63 1.32
CA ILE A 30 5.34 8.18 0.30
C ILE A 30 4.85 9.52 -0.28
N GLY A 31 3.73 10.05 0.21
CA GLY A 31 3.22 11.37 -0.14
C GLY A 31 2.27 11.41 -1.34
N MET A 32 1.68 10.29 -1.75
CA MET A 32 0.65 10.31 -2.80
C MET A 32 -0.62 11.01 -2.29
N PRO A 33 -1.22 11.95 -3.04
CA PRO A 33 -2.46 12.62 -2.64
C PRO A 33 -3.64 11.65 -2.49
N THR A 34 -4.51 11.89 -1.51
CA THR A 34 -5.69 11.07 -1.22
C THR A 34 -6.57 10.82 -2.46
N GLU A 35 -6.85 11.83 -3.27
CA GLU A 35 -7.62 11.66 -4.53
C GLU A 35 -6.97 10.66 -5.48
N LYS A 36 -5.64 10.72 -5.65
CA LYS A 36 -4.92 9.80 -6.53
C LYS A 36 -4.96 8.37 -6.01
N ILE A 37 -4.98 8.20 -4.68
CA ILE A 37 -5.12 6.88 -4.07
C ILE A 37 -6.53 6.33 -4.29
N ILE A 38 -7.57 7.15 -4.14
CA ILE A 38 -8.96 6.75 -4.39
C ILE A 38 -9.13 6.31 -5.85
N ASP A 39 -8.55 7.06 -6.80
CA ASP A 39 -8.63 6.77 -8.23
C ASP A 39 -8.06 5.38 -8.60
N ILE A 40 -7.04 4.89 -7.88
CA ILE A 40 -6.45 3.56 -8.11
C ILE A 40 -7.49 2.45 -7.91
N PHE A 41 -8.43 2.63 -6.98
CA PHE A 41 -9.42 1.62 -6.65
C PHE A 41 -10.70 1.71 -7.50
N ARG A 42 -10.84 2.72 -8.38
CA ARG A 42 -12.03 2.89 -9.24
C ARG A 42 -12.31 1.71 -10.17
N ALA A 43 -11.27 0.97 -10.56
CA ALA A 43 -11.41 -0.22 -11.40
C ALA A 43 -11.95 -1.45 -10.65
N SER A 44 -12.01 -1.40 -9.31
CA SER A 44 -12.51 -2.52 -8.48
C SER A 44 -14.02 -2.66 -8.61
N SER A 45 -14.51 -3.90 -8.76
CA SER A 45 -15.94 -4.17 -8.95
C SER A 45 -16.82 -3.78 -7.75
N ASP A 46 -16.24 -3.72 -6.55
CA ASP A 46 -16.87 -3.32 -5.30
C ASP A 46 -16.58 -1.86 -4.91
N PHE A 47 -16.07 -1.05 -5.85
CA PHE A 47 -15.71 0.33 -5.57
C PHE A 47 -16.93 1.15 -5.15
N ASN A 48 -16.80 1.82 -4.00
CA ASN A 48 -17.75 2.80 -3.52
C ASN A 48 -16.98 4.05 -3.11
N GLU A 49 -17.13 5.13 -3.86
CA GLU A 49 -16.32 6.33 -3.68
C GLU A 49 -16.40 6.90 -2.25
N ARG A 50 -17.60 6.98 -1.67
CA ARG A 50 -17.80 7.50 -0.31
C ARG A 50 -17.05 6.66 0.72
N MET A 51 -17.16 5.33 0.63
CA MET A 51 -16.50 4.42 1.56
C MET A 51 -14.98 4.42 1.37
N THR A 52 -14.51 4.31 0.13
CA THR A 52 -13.07 4.32 -0.18
C THR A 52 -12.43 5.63 0.26
N ARG A 53 -13.05 6.77 -0.03
CA ARG A 53 -12.59 8.09 0.43
C ARG A 53 -12.45 8.14 1.94
N TYR A 54 -13.48 7.72 2.67
CA TYR A 54 -13.42 7.67 4.13
C TYR A 54 -12.26 6.81 4.64
N GLN A 55 -12.05 5.61 4.06
CA GLN A 55 -10.96 4.72 4.44
C GLN A 55 -9.58 5.34 4.17
N VAL A 56 -9.38 5.95 3.00
CA VAL A 56 -8.09 6.57 2.65
C VAL A 56 -7.80 7.77 3.55
N GLU A 57 -8.77 8.67 3.73
CA GLU A 57 -8.62 9.84 4.62
C GLU A 57 -8.37 9.42 6.08
N HIS A 58 -9.04 8.37 6.56
CA HIS A 58 -8.80 7.83 7.90
C HIS A 58 -7.37 7.28 8.04
N ILE A 59 -6.91 6.49 7.05
CA ILE A 59 -5.54 5.97 7.01
C ILE A 59 -4.50 7.10 6.95
N ALA A 60 -4.80 8.19 6.24
CA ALA A 60 -3.96 9.37 6.12
C ALA A 60 -3.86 10.22 7.41
N GLY A 61 -4.72 9.94 8.40
CA GLY A 61 -4.84 10.73 9.61
C GLY A 61 -5.69 12.01 9.42
N GLU A 62 -6.45 12.11 8.33
CA GLU A 62 -7.30 13.25 7.98
C GLU A 62 -8.71 13.13 8.59
N ARG A 63 -9.09 11.93 9.06
CA ARG A 63 -10.40 11.61 9.67
C ARG A 63 -10.27 10.76 10.94
N GLY A 64 -11.32 10.79 11.76
CA GLY A 64 -11.43 9.93 12.95
C GLY A 64 -10.39 10.26 14.02
N SER A 65 -9.66 9.24 14.50
CA SER A 65 -8.61 9.37 15.51
C SER A 65 -7.40 10.22 15.10
N ARG A 66 -7.31 10.62 13.83
CA ARG A 66 -6.17 11.33 13.23
C ARG A 66 -4.85 10.55 13.28
N THR A 67 -4.91 9.25 13.54
CA THR A 67 -3.74 8.37 13.46
C THR A 67 -3.32 8.20 12.01
N ARG A 68 -2.10 8.63 11.67
CA ARG A 68 -1.49 8.29 10.38
C ARG A 68 -0.92 6.87 10.46
N TYR A 69 -1.57 5.94 9.76
CA TYR A 69 -1.18 4.53 9.80
C TYR A 69 0.07 4.26 8.95
N LYS A 70 0.85 3.25 9.35
CA LYS A 70 2.03 2.77 8.62
C LYS A 70 1.75 1.41 7.99
N PRO A 71 2.40 1.08 6.85
CA PRO A 71 2.24 -0.23 6.24
C PRO A 71 2.79 -1.33 7.15
N PRO A 72 2.24 -2.56 7.05
CA PRO A 72 2.78 -3.71 7.80
C PRO A 72 4.24 -4.01 7.45
N LYS A 73 4.95 -4.65 8.39
CA LYS A 73 6.33 -5.13 8.19
C LYS A 73 6.38 -6.23 7.13
N CYS A 74 7.55 -6.44 6.53
CA CYS A 74 7.75 -7.44 5.47
C CYS A 74 7.33 -8.86 5.93
N GLU A 75 7.64 -9.24 7.16
CA GLU A 75 7.23 -10.53 7.76
C GLU A 75 5.71 -10.70 7.73
N THR A 76 4.95 -9.70 8.16
CA THR A 76 3.48 -9.70 8.10
C THR A 76 2.98 -9.85 6.66
N LEU A 77 3.60 -9.14 5.71
CA LEU A 77 3.22 -9.25 4.29
C LEU A 77 3.51 -10.64 3.72
N GLN A 78 4.55 -11.32 4.18
CA GLN A 78 4.86 -12.70 3.78
C GLN A 78 3.84 -13.67 4.37
N THR A 79 3.53 -13.57 5.66
CA THR A 79 2.52 -14.41 6.34
C THR A 79 1.14 -14.31 5.67
N HIS A 80 0.76 -13.12 5.19
CA HIS A 80 -0.50 -12.91 4.49
C HIS A 80 -0.45 -13.17 2.97
N GLY A 81 0.65 -13.73 2.44
CA GLY A 81 0.78 -14.05 1.02
C GLY A 81 0.79 -12.83 0.09
N ILE A 82 1.05 -11.63 0.62
CA ILE A 82 1.12 -10.39 -0.17
C ILE A 82 2.46 -10.31 -0.93
N CYS A 83 3.53 -10.84 -0.35
CA CYS A 83 4.85 -10.86 -0.99
C CYS A 83 5.26 -12.26 -1.43
N ILE A 84 4.86 -12.62 -2.66
CA ILE A 84 5.02 -13.99 -3.19
C ILE A 84 6.39 -14.19 -3.88
N SER A 85 7.03 -13.12 -4.36
CA SER A 85 8.35 -13.18 -4.98
C SER A 85 9.24 -12.01 -4.52
N PRO A 86 9.90 -12.13 -3.34
CA PRO A 86 10.83 -11.12 -2.86
C PRO A 86 12.16 -11.17 -3.63
N ASP A 87 12.66 -10.00 -4.04
CA ASP A 87 14.00 -9.87 -4.63
C ASP A 87 15.11 -10.04 -3.56
N SER A 88 16.37 -10.03 -4.00
CA SER A 88 17.53 -10.16 -3.10
C SER A 88 17.58 -9.08 -2.01
N LEU A 89 17.13 -7.86 -2.33
CA LEU A 89 17.07 -6.76 -1.37
C LEU A 89 16.02 -7.01 -0.28
N CYS A 90 14.86 -7.54 -0.66
CA CYS A 90 13.77 -7.89 0.24
C CYS A 90 14.07 -9.15 1.08
N LYS A 91 14.92 -10.06 0.58
CA LYS A 91 15.43 -11.22 1.34
C LYS A 91 16.54 -10.87 2.32
N GLY A 92 17.17 -9.70 2.18
CA GLY A 92 18.23 -9.22 3.06
C GLY A 92 17.72 -8.67 4.39
N LYS A 93 18.52 -7.81 5.04
CA LYS A 93 18.21 -7.20 6.35
C LYS A 93 17.08 -6.13 6.32
N LEU A 94 16.24 -6.10 5.30
CA LEU A 94 15.18 -5.10 5.14
C LEU A 94 13.84 -5.66 5.60
N HIS A 95 13.37 -5.15 6.74
CA HIS A 95 12.15 -5.64 7.39
C HIS A 95 10.93 -4.74 7.19
N HIS A 96 11.04 -3.65 6.41
CA HIS A 96 9.95 -2.69 6.22
C HIS A 96 9.82 -2.16 4.78
N PRO A 97 8.60 -2.10 4.19
CA PRO A 97 8.38 -1.63 2.82
C PRO A 97 8.86 -0.20 2.55
N LEU A 98 8.67 0.73 3.50
CA LEU A 98 9.14 2.11 3.35
C LEU A 98 10.67 2.21 3.29
N THR A 99 11.39 1.42 4.10
CA THR A 99 12.86 1.39 4.09
C THR A 99 13.38 0.78 2.79
N TYR A 100 12.70 -0.26 2.29
CA TYR A 100 12.98 -0.81 0.97
C TYR A 100 12.85 0.25 -0.13
N TYR A 101 11.75 1.00 -0.12
CA TYR A 101 11.52 2.06 -1.10
C TYR A 101 12.58 3.14 -1.05
N GLN A 102 12.93 3.62 0.14
CA GLN A 102 13.99 4.61 0.35
C GLN A 102 15.35 4.12 -0.16
N LYS A 103 15.70 2.85 0.06
CA LYS A 103 16.97 2.28 -0.43
C LYS A 103 16.99 2.22 -1.95
N LYS A 104 15.93 1.70 -2.58
CA LYS A 104 15.82 1.68 -4.05
C LYS A 104 15.94 3.09 -4.64
N LEU A 105 15.26 4.09 -4.07
CA LEU A 105 15.36 5.48 -4.53
C LEU A 105 16.79 6.05 -4.48
N LYS A 106 17.62 5.61 -3.53
CA LYS A 106 19.03 6.00 -3.47
C LYS A 106 19.86 5.28 -4.53
N ASP A 107 19.58 4.00 -4.77
CA ASP A 107 20.28 3.21 -5.79
C ASP A 107 19.97 3.72 -7.23
N PHE A 108 18.87 4.44 -7.43
CA PHE A 108 18.49 5.07 -8.71
C PHE A 108 19.10 6.47 -8.94
N LYS A 109 19.77 7.06 -7.95
CA LYS A 109 20.45 8.36 -8.06
C LYS A 109 21.93 8.17 -8.33
#